data_AF-A0AAW1JZF6-F1
#
_entry.id   AF-A0AAW1JZF6-F1
#
_cell.length_a   1.000
_cell.length_b   1.000
_cell.length_c   1.000
_cell.angle_alpha   90.00
_cell.angle_beta   90.00
_cell.angle_gamma   90.00
#
_symmetry.space_group_name_H-M   'P 1'
#
loop_
_entity.id
_entity.type
_entity.pdbx_description
1 polymer ?
#
loop_
_entity_poly.entity_id
_entity_poly.type
_entity_poly.pdbx_seq_one_letter_code
_entity_poly.pdbx_strand_id
1 'polypeptide(L)'
;MAALVTISENWFGFIYSWADSKKKSNLMLTILMPGSDSVPWLGDLNYMHCADNFSNELLTSFPVRPTEKRSYSQNSVVWIRQAGLQSDIQKILRHARKLPEKTQQFYKELNRLRKAAIQLGFLDLLSGLASIFEHECTQLPGTAHPDCAIQLTHAADVLRKTQTRDIKHVITPLPTTYQTN
;
A
#
# COMPACT_ATOMS: atom_id res chain seq x y z
N MET A 1 0.69 30.62 -13.94
CA MET A 1 1.16 29.94 -15.17
C MET A 1 2.64 30.26 -15.35
N ALA A 2 3.40 29.32 -15.92
CA ALA A 2 4.82 29.49 -16.22
C ALA A 2 5.06 29.01 -17.65
N ALA A 3 6.08 29.55 -18.32
CA ALA A 3 6.55 29.11 -19.62
C ALA A 3 7.81 28.27 -19.45
N LEU A 4 7.83 27.06 -20.01
CA LEU A 4 9.03 26.25 -20.12
C LEU A 4 9.94 26.85 -21.20
N VAL A 5 11.23 26.99 -20.90
CA VAL A 5 12.23 27.51 -21.83
C VAL A 5 13.44 26.60 -21.90
N THR A 6 14.05 26.50 -23.08
CA THR A 6 15.31 25.80 -23.31
C THR A 6 16.47 26.76 -23.08
N ILE A 7 17.40 26.39 -22.20
CA ILE A 7 18.61 27.15 -21.88
C ILE A 7 19.79 26.63 -22.72
N SER A 8 19.88 25.31 -22.84
CA SER A 8 20.88 24.59 -23.64
C SER A 8 20.36 23.19 -23.98
N GLU A 9 21.17 22.38 -24.64
CA GLU A 9 20.88 20.96 -24.88
C GLU A 9 20.62 20.23 -23.55
N ASN A 10 19.45 19.57 -23.44
CA ASN A 10 19.00 18.91 -22.22
C ASN A 10 19.03 19.79 -20.96
N TRP A 11 18.82 21.10 -21.10
CA TRP A 11 18.78 22.02 -19.96
C TRP A 11 17.67 23.04 -20.10
N PHE A 12 16.82 23.10 -19.07
CA PHE A 12 15.55 23.81 -19.12
C PHE A 12 15.38 24.78 -17.95
N GLY A 13 14.45 25.73 -18.11
CA GLY A 13 14.05 26.67 -17.07
C GLY A 13 12.56 27.02 -17.16
N PHE A 14 12.08 27.75 -16.16
CA PHE A 14 10.73 28.31 -16.14
C PHE A 14 10.78 29.83 -16.07
N ILE A 15 10.05 30.48 -16.97
CA ILE A 15 9.74 31.90 -16.88
C ILE A 15 8.36 32.07 -16.27
N TYR A 16 8.25 32.91 -15.26
CA TYR A 16 6.97 33.22 -14.64
C TYR A 16 6.96 34.65 -14.10
N SER A 17 5.75 35.17 -13.84
CA SER A 17 5.60 36.43 -13.11
C SER A 17 5.73 36.17 -11.62
N TRP A 18 6.65 36.84 -10.95
CA TRP A 18 6.70 36.85 -9.50
C TRP A 18 5.90 38.02 -8.97
N ALA A 19 4.71 37.72 -8.48
CA ALA A 19 3.82 38.67 -7.84
C ALA A 19 3.38 38.10 -6.50
N ASP A 20 4.04 38.55 -5.43
CA ASP A 20 3.38 38.62 -4.13
C ASP A 20 2.36 39.77 -4.25
N SER A 21 1.11 39.57 -3.85
CA SER A 21 -0.01 40.49 -4.16
C SER A 21 0.19 41.92 -3.64
N LYS A 22 1.18 42.12 -2.78
CA LYS A 22 1.59 43.41 -2.20
C LYS A 22 2.91 43.97 -2.76
N LYS A 23 3.60 43.27 -3.65
CA LYS A 23 4.91 43.65 -4.21
C LYS A 23 4.82 43.92 -5.71
N LYS A 24 5.78 44.71 -6.22
CA LYS A 24 5.92 44.96 -7.65
C LYS A 24 6.14 43.63 -8.38
N SER A 25 5.28 43.36 -9.36
CA SER A 25 5.41 42.19 -10.22
C SER A 25 6.53 42.41 -11.24
N ASN A 26 7.37 41.39 -11.42
CA ASN A 26 8.38 41.37 -12.48
C ASN A 26 8.51 39.96 -13.07
N LEU A 27 9.05 39.88 -14.28
CA LEU A 27 9.35 38.62 -14.95
C LEU A 27 10.59 37.99 -14.30
N MET A 28 10.50 36.71 -13.93
CA MET A 28 11.59 35.95 -13.35
C MET A 28 11.85 34.68 -14.16
N LEU A 29 13.13 34.31 -14.26
CA LEU A 29 13.60 33.05 -14.83
C LEU A 29 14.20 32.20 -13.70
N THR A 30 13.70 30.98 -13.54
CA THR A 30 14.30 29.96 -12.68
C THR A 30 14.91 28.87 -13.55
N ILE A 31 16.19 28.59 -13.32
CA ILE A 31 16.96 27.57 -14.04
C ILE A 31 16.85 26.25 -13.29
N LEU A 32 16.50 25.16 -13.97
CA LEU A 32 16.45 23.84 -13.38
C LEU A 32 17.84 23.21 -13.33
N MET A 33 17.96 22.09 -12.61
CA MET A 33 19.16 21.26 -12.75
C MET A 33 19.32 20.80 -14.20
N PRO A 34 20.56 20.65 -14.71
CA PRO A 34 20.81 20.04 -16.02
C PRO A 34 20.23 18.62 -16.09
N GLY A 35 19.65 18.28 -17.25
CA GLY A 35 18.90 17.05 -17.47
C GLY A 35 17.46 17.31 -17.91
N SER A 36 16.87 16.32 -18.58
CA SER A 36 15.49 16.41 -19.08
C SER A 36 14.44 15.88 -18.09
N ASP A 37 14.84 15.17 -17.03
CA ASP A 37 13.98 14.66 -15.95
C ASP A 37 14.15 15.44 -14.63
N SER A 38 14.51 16.73 -14.73
CA SER A 38 14.76 17.57 -13.54
C SER A 38 13.50 17.84 -12.71
N VAL A 39 12.32 17.56 -13.27
CA VAL A 39 11.02 17.67 -12.60
C VAL A 39 10.24 16.38 -12.82
N PRO A 40 10.42 15.34 -11.97
CA PRO A 40 9.93 13.99 -12.27
C PRO A 40 8.42 13.87 -12.48
N TRP A 41 7.64 14.77 -11.89
CA TRP A 41 6.19 14.78 -12.06
C TRP A 41 5.73 15.41 -13.38
N LEU A 42 6.64 16.04 -14.14
CA LEU A 42 6.42 16.45 -15.54
C LEU A 42 6.94 15.39 -16.53
N GLY A 43 7.71 14.41 -16.06
CA GLY A 43 8.39 13.45 -16.92
C GLY A 43 9.51 14.11 -17.72
N ASP A 44 9.88 13.49 -18.85
CA ASP A 44 10.94 13.96 -19.71
C ASP A 44 10.51 15.22 -20.48
N LEU A 45 11.18 16.33 -20.20
CA LEU A 45 10.90 17.64 -20.80
C LEU A 45 11.11 17.66 -22.32
N ASN A 46 11.90 16.74 -22.88
CA ASN A 46 12.07 16.59 -24.34
C ASN A 46 10.81 16.05 -25.03
N TYR A 47 9.94 15.35 -24.29
CA TYR A 47 8.69 14.78 -24.83
C TYR A 47 7.47 15.65 -24.53
N MET A 48 7.66 16.83 -23.94
CA MET A 48 6.56 17.78 -23.78
C MET A 48 6.21 18.41 -25.14
N HIS A 49 4.94 18.33 -25.51
CA HIS A 49 4.44 18.89 -26.76
C HIS A 49 3.08 19.58 -26.55
N CYS A 50 2.66 20.38 -27.52
CA CYS A 50 1.32 20.95 -27.58
C CYS A 50 0.24 19.85 -27.58
N ALA A 51 -0.81 20.07 -26.79
CA ALA A 51 -1.93 19.14 -26.65
C ALA A 51 -2.67 18.89 -27.98
N ASP A 52 -2.66 19.86 -28.90
CA ASP A 52 -3.34 19.80 -30.19
C ASP A 52 -2.84 18.65 -31.10
N ASN A 53 -1.64 18.14 -30.81
CA ASN A 53 -1.04 17.05 -31.59
C ASN A 53 -1.46 15.65 -31.13
N PHE A 54 -2.26 15.54 -30.05
CA PHE A 54 -2.66 14.26 -29.48
C PHE A 54 -4.19 14.17 -29.34
N SER A 55 -4.73 12.96 -29.52
CA SER A 55 -6.11 12.69 -29.11
C SER A 55 -6.23 12.84 -27.59
N ASN A 56 -7.41 13.29 -27.12
CA ASN A 56 -7.67 13.50 -25.69
C ASN A 56 -7.38 12.27 -24.82
N GLU A 57 -7.41 11.06 -25.38
CA GLU A 57 -7.09 9.80 -24.69
C GLU A 57 -5.59 9.63 -24.38
N LEU A 58 -4.71 10.29 -25.15
CA LEU A 58 -3.25 10.23 -25.01
C LEU A 58 -2.68 11.37 -24.16
N LEU A 59 -3.52 12.32 -23.74
CA LEU A 59 -3.10 13.42 -22.87
C LEU A 59 -2.81 12.88 -21.47
N THR A 60 -1.52 12.66 -21.19
CA THR A 60 -1.07 12.33 -19.84
C THR A 60 -1.35 13.51 -18.92
N SER A 61 -2.25 13.30 -17.96
CA SER A 61 -2.53 14.31 -16.93
C SER A 61 -1.38 14.35 -15.92
N PHE A 62 -0.90 15.56 -15.63
CA PHE A 62 0.08 15.77 -14.57
C PHE A 62 -0.57 15.65 -13.18
N PRO A 63 0.14 15.11 -12.18
CA PRO A 63 1.54 14.67 -12.22
C PRO A 63 1.74 13.27 -12.84
N VAL A 64 2.83 13.11 -13.60
CA VAL A 64 3.33 11.80 -14.04
C VAL A 64 3.67 10.98 -12.80
N ARG A 65 3.05 9.81 -12.67
CA ARG A 65 3.27 8.92 -11.54
C ARG A 65 4.54 8.10 -11.77
N PRO A 66 5.40 7.94 -10.76
CA PRO A 66 6.52 7.00 -10.85
C PRO A 66 6.02 5.59 -11.18
N THR A 67 6.80 4.85 -11.96
CA THR A 67 6.55 3.44 -12.31
C THR A 67 6.45 2.56 -11.06
N GLU A 68 7.35 2.79 -10.11
CA GLU A 68 7.37 2.11 -8.82
C GLU A 68 6.80 3.00 -7.71
N LYS A 69 5.80 2.47 -7.00
CA LYS A 69 5.26 3.12 -5.81
C LYS A 69 6.34 3.19 -4.72
N ARG A 70 6.41 4.31 -4.01
CA ARG A 70 7.34 4.47 -2.87
C ARG A 70 6.84 3.69 -1.65
N SER A 71 7.73 3.43 -0.70
CA SER A 71 7.41 2.66 0.51
C SER A 71 6.18 3.20 1.27
N TYR A 72 6.06 4.52 1.39
CA TYR A 72 4.93 5.18 2.06
C TYR A 72 3.59 5.11 1.30
N SER A 73 3.61 4.77 0.01
CA SER A 73 2.41 4.54 -0.81
C SER A 73 2.18 3.06 -1.12
N GLN A 74 2.91 2.18 -0.45
CA GLN A 74 2.76 0.74 -0.49
C GLN A 74 2.42 0.21 0.91
N ASN A 75 1.81 -0.98 0.98
CA ASN A 75 1.56 -1.67 2.24
C ASN A 75 2.81 -2.43 2.70
N SER A 76 3.89 -1.69 2.98
CA SER A 76 5.14 -2.27 3.49
C SER A 76 5.00 -2.75 4.94
N VAL A 77 5.70 -3.83 5.29
CA VAL A 77 5.76 -4.36 6.65
C VAL A 77 7.07 -3.97 7.31
N VAL A 78 7.01 -3.38 8.51
CA VAL A 78 8.19 -2.94 9.26
C VAL A 78 8.05 -3.32 10.74
N TRP A 79 8.83 -4.29 11.20
CA TRP A 79 8.78 -4.83 12.57
C TRP A 79 10.06 -4.61 13.38
N ILE A 80 10.81 -3.54 13.05
CA ILE A 80 11.99 -3.13 13.83
C ILE A 80 11.58 -2.66 15.24
N ARG A 81 10.41 -2.01 15.35
CA ARG A 81 9.83 -1.56 16.63
C ARG A 81 8.63 -2.43 16.98
N GLN A 82 8.49 -2.75 18.27
CA GLN A 82 7.36 -3.53 18.81
C GLN A 82 6.00 -2.96 18.43
N ALA A 83 5.84 -1.64 18.44
CA ALA A 83 4.58 -0.97 18.09
C ALA A 83 4.07 -1.34 16.68
N GLY A 84 4.98 -1.47 15.70
CA GLY A 84 4.64 -1.85 14.33
C GLY A 84 4.03 -3.26 14.28
N LEU A 85 4.73 -4.24 14.87
CA LEU A 85 4.25 -5.62 14.97
C LEU A 85 2.91 -5.70 15.71
N GLN A 86 2.78 -5.03 16.85
CA GLN A 86 1.53 -5.01 17.62
C GLN A 86 0.38 -4.42 16.80
N SER A 87 0.61 -3.34 16.07
CA SER A 87 -0.42 -2.71 15.23
C SER A 87 -0.95 -3.65 14.13
N ASP A 88 -0.07 -4.45 13.53
CA ASP A 88 -0.42 -5.41 12.48
C ASP A 88 -1.24 -6.57 13.07
N ILE A 89 -0.82 -7.12 14.21
CA ILE A 89 -1.57 -8.17 14.92
C ILE A 89 -2.95 -7.63 15.34
N GLN A 90 -3.00 -6.45 15.96
CA GLN A 90 -4.26 -5.82 16.38
C GLN A 90 -5.19 -5.49 15.20
N LYS A 91 -4.65 -5.18 14.02
CA LYS A 91 -5.45 -5.02 12.80
C LYS A 91 -6.13 -6.32 12.41
N ILE A 92 -5.41 -7.45 12.45
CA ILE A 92 -5.97 -8.77 12.16
C ILE A 92 -7.05 -9.14 13.18
N LEU A 93 -6.79 -8.93 14.48
CA LEU A 93 -7.76 -9.22 15.55
C LEU A 93 -9.04 -8.38 15.44
N ARG A 94 -8.92 -7.10 15.06
CA ARG A 94 -10.10 -6.24 14.80
C ARG A 94 -10.97 -6.77 13.66
N HIS A 95 -10.39 -7.41 12.65
CA HIS A 95 -11.14 -8.06 11.58
C HIS A 95 -11.69 -9.41 12.01
N ALA A 96 -10.96 -10.18 12.81
CA ALA A 96 -11.40 -11.45 13.36
C ALA A 96 -12.68 -11.32 14.19
N ARG A 97 -12.78 -10.30 15.05
CA ARG A 97 -13.98 -10.05 15.87
C ARG A 97 -15.22 -9.62 15.08
N LYS A 98 -15.07 -9.37 13.77
CA LYS A 98 -16.14 -8.97 12.84
C LYS A 98 -16.41 -10.04 11.79
N LEU A 99 -16.07 -11.30 12.07
CA LEU A 99 -16.41 -12.42 11.20
C LEU A 99 -17.90 -12.79 11.40
N PRO A 100 -18.63 -13.12 10.31
CA PRO A 100 -18.16 -13.35 8.94
C PRO A 100 -18.05 -12.09 8.05
N GLU A 101 -18.53 -10.92 8.47
CA GLU A 101 -18.60 -9.70 7.64
C GLU A 101 -17.25 -9.25 7.05
N LYS A 102 -16.15 -9.43 7.79
CA LYS A 102 -14.80 -9.01 7.39
C LYS A 102 -13.87 -10.17 7.01
N THR A 103 -14.43 -11.29 6.56
CA THR A 103 -13.65 -12.49 6.19
C THR A 103 -12.56 -12.19 5.17
N GLN A 104 -12.85 -11.44 4.11
CA GLN A 104 -11.85 -11.10 3.08
C GLN A 104 -10.71 -10.25 3.65
N GLN A 105 -11.02 -9.24 4.47
CA GLN A 105 -10.01 -8.36 5.07
C GLN A 105 -9.16 -9.12 6.11
N PHE A 106 -9.77 -10.00 6.91
CA PHE A 106 -9.08 -10.87 7.86
C PHE A 106 -8.04 -11.74 7.15
N TYR A 107 -8.44 -12.52 6.14
CA TYR A 107 -7.51 -13.40 5.42
C TYR A 107 -6.48 -12.61 4.60
N LYS A 108 -6.82 -11.44 4.07
CA LYS A 108 -5.84 -10.57 3.38
C LYS A 108 -4.72 -10.10 4.32
N GLU A 109 -5.07 -9.63 5.51
CA GLU A 109 -4.09 -9.18 6.50
C GLU A 109 -3.31 -10.35 7.11
N LEU A 110 -3.97 -11.49 7.35
CA LEU A 110 -3.32 -12.72 7.80
C LEU A 110 -2.25 -13.18 6.79
N ASN A 111 -2.59 -13.25 5.51
CA ASN A 111 -1.64 -13.65 4.46
C ASN A 111 -0.52 -12.61 4.29
N ARG A 112 -0.79 -11.30 4.49
CA ARG A 112 0.24 -10.26 4.48
C ARG A 112 1.25 -10.46 5.60
N LEU A 113 0.77 -10.63 6.84
CA LEU A 113 1.63 -10.91 8.00
C LEU A 113 2.40 -12.20 7.80
N ARG A 114 1.75 -13.27 7.33
CA ARG A 114 2.39 -14.57 7.09
C ARG A 114 3.56 -14.47 6.10
N LYS A 115 3.33 -13.82 4.96
CA LYS A 115 4.39 -13.62 3.95
C LYS A 115 5.57 -12.84 4.51
N ALA A 116 5.31 -11.78 5.27
CA ALA A 116 6.37 -11.00 5.89
C ALA A 116 7.15 -11.79 6.94
N ALA A 117 6.47 -12.57 7.79
CA ALA A 117 7.12 -13.44 8.77
C ALA A 117 8.04 -14.47 8.12
N ILE A 118 7.62 -15.08 7.00
CA ILE A 118 8.45 -16.03 6.25
C ILE A 118 9.66 -15.33 5.62
N GLN A 119 9.45 -14.17 4.98
CA GLN A 119 10.53 -13.40 4.35
C GLN A 119 11.58 -12.93 5.36
N LEU A 120 11.15 -12.63 6.59
CA LEU A 120 12.04 -12.23 7.69
C LEU A 120 12.63 -13.43 8.46
N GLY A 121 12.20 -14.66 8.18
CA GLY A 121 12.59 -15.85 8.94
C GLY A 121 12.01 -15.91 10.37
N PHE A 122 11.04 -15.05 10.70
CA PHE A 122 10.42 -14.99 12.03
C PHE A 122 9.27 -15.99 12.15
N LEU A 123 9.59 -17.28 12.14
CA LEU A 123 8.58 -18.35 12.16
C LEU A 123 7.84 -18.49 13.49
N ASP A 124 8.49 -18.17 14.61
CA ASP A 124 7.88 -18.22 15.95
C ASP A 124 6.69 -17.25 16.09
N LEU A 125 6.69 -16.16 15.31
CA LEU A 125 5.55 -15.25 15.24
C LEU A 125 4.29 -15.94 14.71
N LEU A 126 4.42 -16.88 13.77
CA LEU A 126 3.28 -17.62 13.23
C LEU A 126 2.68 -18.55 14.28
N SER A 127 3.54 -19.22 15.05
CA SER A 127 3.13 -20.05 16.19
C SER A 127 2.46 -19.20 17.28
N GLY A 128 3.04 -18.04 17.61
CA GLY A 128 2.46 -17.10 18.57
C GLY A 128 1.10 -16.55 18.11
N LEU A 129 0.96 -16.21 16.83
CA LEU A 129 -0.30 -15.74 16.25
C LEU A 129 -1.40 -16.83 16.29
N ALA A 130 -1.05 -18.09 16.03
CA ALA A 130 -1.97 -19.20 16.16
C ALA A 130 -2.51 -19.33 17.59
N SER A 131 -1.63 -19.25 18.60
CA SER A 131 -2.05 -19.29 20.01
C SER A 131 -2.92 -18.10 20.41
N ILE A 132 -2.68 -16.91 19.83
CA ILE A 132 -3.54 -15.74 20.04
C ILE A 132 -4.94 -15.99 19.46
N PHE A 133 -5.06 -16.59 18.27
CA PHE A 133 -6.37 -16.90 17.68
C PHE A 133 -7.17 -17.93 18.49
N GLU A 134 -6.50 -18.95 19.04
CA GLU A 134 -7.14 -19.89 19.96
C GLU A 134 -7.65 -19.18 21.21
N HIS A 135 -6.83 -18.31 21.80
CA HIS A 135 -7.24 -17.52 22.96
C HIS A 135 -8.44 -16.63 22.65
N GLU A 136 -8.43 -15.91 21.54
CA GLU A 136 -9.55 -15.07 21.11
C GLU A 136 -10.81 -15.89 20.83
N CYS A 137 -10.68 -17.12 20.30
CA CYS A 137 -11.80 -18.03 20.11
C CYS A 137 -12.49 -18.39 21.45
N THR A 138 -11.72 -18.55 22.54
CA THR A 138 -12.27 -18.82 23.88
C THR A 138 -12.94 -17.59 24.52
N GLN A 139 -12.58 -16.38 24.08
CA GLN A 139 -13.10 -15.12 24.60
C GLN A 139 -14.25 -14.54 23.77
N LEU A 140 -14.78 -15.30 22.81
CA LEU A 140 -15.89 -14.84 21.99
C LEU A 140 -17.13 -14.58 22.87
N PRO A 141 -17.79 -13.43 22.72
CA PRO A 141 -19.05 -13.18 23.41
C PRO A 141 -20.13 -14.15 22.93
N GLY A 142 -21.09 -14.50 23.78
CA GLY A 142 -22.18 -15.43 23.43
C GLY A 142 -23.09 -14.96 22.27
N THR A 143 -22.96 -13.70 21.85
CA THR A 143 -23.63 -13.12 20.67
C THR A 143 -22.83 -13.24 19.37
N ALA A 144 -21.60 -13.79 19.42
CA ALA A 144 -20.75 -13.94 18.25
C ALA A 144 -21.30 -15.00 17.29
N HIS A 145 -21.15 -14.74 15.98
CA HIS A 145 -21.56 -15.69 14.94
C HIS A 145 -20.72 -16.98 14.99
N PRO A 146 -21.31 -18.18 14.82
CA PRO A 146 -20.60 -19.45 14.90
C PRO A 146 -19.42 -19.55 13.91
N ASP A 147 -19.54 -18.96 12.72
CA ASP A 147 -18.42 -18.88 11.75
C ASP A 147 -17.16 -18.23 12.31
N CYS A 148 -17.26 -17.32 13.28
CA CYS A 148 -16.08 -16.67 13.85
C CYS A 148 -15.15 -17.70 14.49
N ALA A 149 -15.71 -18.59 15.34
CA ALA A 149 -14.95 -19.65 15.99
C ALA A 149 -14.35 -20.64 14.97
N ILE A 150 -15.14 -21.02 13.96
CA ILE A 150 -14.71 -21.95 12.91
C ILE A 150 -13.52 -21.37 12.12
N GLN A 151 -13.63 -20.11 11.67
CA GLN A 151 -12.59 -19.47 10.86
C GLN A 151 -11.33 -19.18 11.68
N LEU A 152 -11.46 -18.79 12.95
CA LEU A 152 -10.32 -18.57 13.85
C LEU A 152 -9.56 -19.86 14.13
N THR A 153 -10.27 -20.94 14.43
CA THR A 153 -9.67 -22.27 14.66
C THR A 153 -8.98 -22.77 13.40
N HIS A 154 -9.65 -22.67 12.24
CA HIS A 154 -9.06 -23.02 10.96
C HIS A 154 -7.78 -22.22 10.67
N ALA A 155 -7.79 -20.91 10.89
CA ALA A 155 -6.61 -20.07 10.68
C ALA A 155 -5.46 -20.45 11.61
N ALA A 156 -5.73 -20.75 12.89
CA ALA A 156 -4.73 -21.18 13.86
C ALA A 156 -4.08 -22.52 13.47
N ASP A 157 -4.88 -23.51 13.07
CA ASP A 157 -4.40 -24.82 12.64
C ASP A 157 -3.54 -24.72 11.39
N VAL A 158 -4.00 -23.97 10.39
CA VAL A 158 -3.26 -23.81 9.14
C VAL A 158 -1.93 -23.11 9.39
N LEU A 159 -1.87 -22.05 10.21
CA LEU A 159 -0.63 -21.35 10.54
C LEU A 159 0.47 -22.26 11.12
N ARG A 160 0.10 -23.37 11.78
CA ARG A 160 1.06 -24.34 12.34
C ARG A 160 1.55 -25.37 11.32
N LYS A 161 0.84 -25.56 10.20
CA LYS A 161 1.21 -26.54 9.16
C LYS A 161 2.47 -26.11 8.42
N THR A 162 3.36 -27.05 8.15
CA THR A 162 4.62 -26.82 7.40
C THR A 162 4.39 -26.27 5.99
N GLN A 163 3.25 -26.58 5.36
CA GLN A 163 2.83 -26.05 4.05
C GLN A 163 2.72 -24.52 4.02
N THR A 164 2.43 -23.89 5.16
CA THR A 164 2.33 -22.42 5.23
C THR A 164 3.68 -21.71 5.18
N ARG A 165 4.78 -22.45 5.30
CA ARG A 165 6.14 -21.92 5.17
C ARG A 165 6.50 -21.60 3.71
N ASP A 166 5.71 -22.05 2.74
CA ASP A 166 5.83 -21.61 1.35
C ASP A 166 5.23 -20.19 1.19
N ILE A 167 6.01 -19.29 0.61
CA ILE A 167 5.62 -17.92 0.28
C ILE A 167 4.45 -17.89 -0.71
N LYS A 168 4.37 -18.87 -1.62
CA LYS A 168 3.33 -18.95 -2.65
C LYS A 168 1.99 -19.46 -2.12
N HIS A 169 2.00 -20.17 -1.00
CA HIS A 169 0.76 -20.67 -0.39
C HIS A 169 -0.17 -19.50 -0.02
N VAL A 170 -1.48 -19.68 -0.07
CA VAL A 170 -2.44 -18.66 0.37
C VAL A 170 -3.45 -19.34 1.26
N ILE A 171 -3.62 -18.83 2.48
CA ILE A 171 -4.62 -19.33 3.40
C ILE A 171 -5.96 -18.78 2.93
N THR A 172 -6.86 -19.69 2.55
CA THR A 172 -8.23 -19.39 2.12
C THR A 172 -9.22 -19.61 3.27
N PRO A 173 -10.37 -18.91 3.28
CA PRO A 173 -11.44 -19.20 4.24
C PRO A 173 -11.96 -20.62 4.10
N LEU A 174 -12.37 -21.22 5.22
CA LEU A 174 -13.09 -22.48 5.19
C LEU A 174 -14.50 -22.22 4.64
N PRO A 175 -15.00 -22.98 3.66
CA PRO A 175 -16.40 -22.86 3.24
C PRO A 175 -17.31 -23.32 4.39
N THR A 176 -18.08 -22.39 4.95
CA THR A 176 -19.05 -22.66 6.02
C THR A 176 -20.45 -22.74 5.45
N THR A 177 -21.27 -23.67 5.95
CA THR A 177 -22.67 -23.88 5.53
C THR A 177 -23.58 -22.68 5.85
N TYR A 178 -23.10 -21.74 6.67
CA TYR A 178 -23.79 -20.52 7.04
C TYR A 178 -23.69 -19.41 5.96
N GLN A 179 -22.88 -19.62 4.91
CA GLN A 179 -22.83 -18.76 3.72
C GLN A 179 -23.90 -19.17 2.69
N THR A 180 -25.16 -19.18 3.09
CA THR A 180 -26.28 -19.17 2.13
C THR A 180 -26.78 -17.74 1.97
N ASN A 181 -26.18 -17.04 1.00
CA ASN A 181 -26.72 -16.01 0.09
C ASN A 181 -25.62 -15.05 -0.38
#